data_AF-R8BFT9-F1
#
_entry.id   AF-R8BFT9-F1
#
_cell.length_a   1.000
_cell.length_b   1.000
_cell.length_c   1.000
_cell.angle_alpha   90.00
_cell.angle_beta   90.00
_cell.angle_gamma   90.00
#
_symmetry.space_group_name_H-M   'P 1'
#
loop_
_entity.id
_entity.type
_entity.pdbx_description
1 polymer ?
#
loop_
_entity_poly.entity_id
_entity_poly.type
_entity_poly.pdbx_seq_one_letter_code
_entity_poly.pdbx_strand_id
1 'polypeptide(L)'
;MSLEDALEEDENVLVQLRYPEQQKKFWASLEARKAEIEALVRDHLGVDWCYVCATEIWKAGSFNVVLPVLIRAKGRRGNERVYVRFPLPHKVGEGEHPGNVEEKLRTEIATYIWLQQNCPDVPIPILHGFGLPDGTCNTPFLSRILWQLRCQLLAFFGSPVPSHYVRRGLRNPFDSGYMILGEAKGRALAISWEKHRHDKAYRQRLFRDIARISLSMNSAPMQRIGSLSFDSTGVVNLSNRPLNMYLQLLENEG
;
A
#
# COMPACT_ATOMS: atom_id res chain seq x y z
N MET A 1 2.01 18.16 26.88
CA MET A 1 2.41 19.07 25.80
C MET A 1 2.73 20.39 26.46
N SER A 2 4.00 20.80 26.48
CA SER A 2 4.37 22.11 27.01
C SER A 2 4.04 23.20 25.97
N LEU A 3 3.99 24.47 26.40
CA LEU A 3 3.72 25.60 25.49
C LEU A 3 4.84 25.77 24.44
N GLU A 4 6.06 25.37 24.79
CA GLU A 4 7.24 25.46 23.92
C GLU A 4 7.19 24.39 22.81
N ASP A 5 6.78 23.16 23.13
CA ASP A 5 6.59 22.09 22.13
C ASP A 5 5.50 22.47 21.10
N ALA A 6 4.44 23.15 21.55
CA ALA A 6 3.32 23.57 20.70
C ALA A 6 3.63 24.78 19.80
N LEU A 7 4.75 25.48 20.05
CA LEU A 7 5.22 26.60 19.22
C LEU A 7 6.26 26.15 18.18
N GLU A 8 6.87 24.98 18.34
CA GLU A 8 7.79 24.37 17.37
C GLU A 8 7.09 23.45 16.36
N GLU A 9 5.93 22.89 16.71
CA GLU A 9 5.13 22.04 15.83
C GLU A 9 4.06 22.88 15.08
N ASP A 10 4.24 23.08 13.77
CA ASP A 10 3.24 23.64 12.83
C ASP A 10 2.04 22.68 12.61
N GLU A 11 1.62 21.96 13.64
CA GLU A 11 0.51 20.99 13.55
C GLU A 11 -0.83 21.68 13.86
N ASN A 12 -1.82 21.51 12.98
CA ASN A 12 -3.14 22.09 13.20
C ASN A 12 -3.93 21.28 14.24
N VAL A 13 -3.74 21.60 15.52
CA VAL A 13 -4.34 20.91 16.68
C VAL A 13 -5.87 20.78 16.55
N LEU A 14 -6.56 21.74 15.92
CA LEU A 14 -8.01 21.70 15.73
C LEU A 14 -8.46 20.57 14.80
N VAL A 15 -7.68 20.27 13.76
CA VAL A 15 -7.94 19.16 12.85
C VAL A 15 -7.65 17.84 13.56
N GLN A 16 -6.57 17.79 14.34
CA GLN A 16 -6.21 16.60 15.13
C GLN A 16 -7.26 16.20 16.16
N LEU A 17 -7.94 17.18 16.76
CA LEU A 17 -9.02 16.92 17.72
C LEU A 17 -10.24 16.22 17.10
N ARG A 18 -10.43 16.30 15.77
CA ARG A 18 -11.54 15.63 15.05
C ARG A 18 -11.21 14.19 14.66
N TYR A 19 -9.93 13.83 14.58
CA TYR A 19 -9.51 12.50 14.16
C TYR A 19 -10.04 11.35 15.02
N PRO A 20 -10.11 11.44 16.36
CA PRO A 20 -10.56 10.31 17.18
C PRO A 20 -11.99 9.86 16.85
N GLU A 21 -12.91 10.79 16.60
CA GLU A 21 -14.30 10.45 16.26
C GLU A 21 -14.43 9.88 14.84
N GLN A 22 -13.77 10.50 13.87
CA GLN A 22 -13.78 10.03 12.48
C GLN A 22 -13.11 8.66 12.35
N GLN A 23 -12.03 8.43 13.10
CA GLN A 23 -11.38 7.13 13.20
C GLN A 23 -12.34 6.09 13.78
N LYS A 24 -13.01 6.37 14.91
CA LYS A 24 -13.99 5.45 15.50
C LYS A 24 -15.12 5.10 14.53
N LYS A 25 -15.69 6.09 13.84
CA LYS A 25 -16.74 5.88 12.82
C LYS A 25 -16.24 5.00 11.68
N PHE A 26 -15.04 5.28 11.17
CA PHE A 26 -14.46 4.49 10.09
C PHE A 26 -14.17 3.04 10.51
N TRP A 27 -13.61 2.85 11.71
CA TRP A 27 -13.34 1.51 12.25
C TRP A 27 -14.63 0.71 12.46
N ALA A 28 -15.67 1.32 13.01
CA ALA A 28 -16.98 0.70 13.14
C ALA A 28 -17.57 0.29 11.77
N SER A 29 -17.39 1.12 10.74
CA SER A 29 -17.84 0.81 9.37
C SER A 29 -17.10 -0.39 8.75
N LEU A 30 -15.83 -0.58 9.08
CA LEU A 30 -15.04 -1.73 8.62
C LEU A 30 -15.40 -2.98 9.41
N GLU A 31 -15.63 -2.83 10.71
CA GLU A 31 -16.05 -3.92 11.58
C GLU A 31 -17.42 -4.48 11.18
N ALA A 32 -18.39 -3.60 10.90
CA ALA A 32 -19.71 -3.99 10.42
C ALA A 32 -19.66 -4.75 9.07
N ARG A 33 -18.62 -4.51 8.27
CA ARG A 33 -18.44 -5.09 6.93
C ARG A 33 -17.35 -6.17 6.86
N LYS A 34 -16.97 -6.79 8.00
CA LYS A 34 -15.96 -7.86 8.03
C LYS A 34 -16.25 -8.98 7.02
N ALA A 35 -17.51 -9.40 6.89
CA ALA A 35 -17.92 -10.44 5.94
C ALA A 35 -17.68 -10.04 4.47
N GLU A 36 -17.89 -8.76 4.11
CA GLU A 36 -17.60 -8.25 2.76
C GLU A 36 -16.10 -8.21 2.50
N ILE A 37 -15.30 -7.81 3.50
CA ILE A 37 -13.83 -7.82 3.42
C ILE A 37 -13.33 -9.27 3.20
N GLU A 38 -13.90 -10.24 3.92
CA GLU A 38 -13.57 -11.65 3.76
C GLU A 38 -13.94 -12.19 2.38
N ALA A 39 -15.15 -11.91 1.88
CA ALA A 39 -15.55 -12.28 0.53
C ALA A 39 -14.60 -11.69 -0.52
N LEU A 40 -14.26 -10.42 -0.36
CA LEU A 40 -13.33 -9.73 -1.25
C LEU A 40 -11.94 -10.37 -1.25
N VAL A 41 -11.39 -10.69 -0.09
CA VAL A 41 -10.07 -11.34 0.02
C VAL A 41 -10.10 -12.73 -0.60
N ARG A 42 -11.16 -13.52 -0.37
CA ARG A 42 -11.34 -14.84 -0.99
C ARG A 42 -11.33 -14.75 -2.51
N ASP A 43 -12.06 -13.79 -3.07
CA ASP A 43 -12.15 -13.61 -4.51
C ASP A 43 -10.80 -13.21 -5.11
N HIS A 44 -10.08 -12.26 -4.49
CA HIS A 44 -8.76 -11.81 -4.94
C HIS A 44 -7.73 -12.93 -4.93
N LEU A 45 -7.69 -13.73 -3.86
CA LEU A 45 -6.68 -14.77 -3.67
C LEU A 45 -7.08 -16.14 -4.23
N GLY A 46 -8.35 -16.33 -4.59
CA GLY A 46 -8.92 -17.62 -4.99
C GLY A 46 -8.79 -18.65 -3.86
N VAL A 47 -9.19 -18.28 -2.64
CA VAL A 47 -9.15 -19.16 -1.46
C VAL A 47 -10.55 -19.40 -0.92
N ASP A 48 -10.82 -20.62 -0.45
CA ASP A 48 -12.16 -21.00 0.02
C ASP A 48 -12.51 -20.40 1.38
N TRP A 49 -11.48 -20.16 2.20
CA TRP A 49 -11.62 -19.71 3.58
C TRP A 49 -10.61 -18.61 3.91
N CYS A 50 -11.12 -17.56 4.54
CA CYS A 50 -10.32 -16.54 5.22
C CYS A 50 -11.07 -16.05 6.46
N TYR A 51 -10.34 -15.38 7.35
CA TYR A 51 -10.89 -14.77 8.54
C TYR A 51 -10.23 -13.43 8.82
N VAL A 52 -11.02 -12.35 8.86
CA VAL A 52 -10.54 -11.04 9.29
C VAL A 52 -10.39 -11.05 10.79
N CYS A 53 -9.18 -10.77 11.27
CA CYS A 53 -8.90 -10.81 12.70
C CYS A 53 -9.68 -9.75 13.49
N ALA A 54 -9.77 -9.96 14.80
CA ALA A 54 -10.45 -9.07 15.72
C ALA A 54 -9.81 -7.66 15.75
N THR A 55 -10.62 -6.65 16.09
CA THR A 55 -10.27 -5.22 15.96
C THR A 55 -9.13 -4.80 16.87
N GLU A 56 -8.90 -5.52 17.96
CA GLU A 56 -7.83 -5.27 18.93
C GLU A 56 -6.43 -5.46 18.33
N ILE A 57 -6.32 -6.27 17.27
CA ILE A 57 -5.05 -6.50 16.58
C ILE A 57 -4.91 -5.71 15.28
N TRP A 58 -5.90 -4.87 14.95
CA TRP A 58 -5.79 -3.95 13.82
C TRP A 58 -4.74 -2.89 14.12
N LYS A 59 -4.01 -2.50 13.09
CA LYS A 59 -2.97 -1.46 13.22
C LYS A 59 -3.40 -0.23 12.45
N ALA A 60 -3.46 0.92 13.11
CA ALA A 60 -3.46 2.20 12.42
C ALA A 60 -2.02 2.69 12.27
N GLY A 61 -1.63 2.97 11.04
CA GLY A 61 -0.51 3.87 10.75
C GLY A 61 -0.98 5.31 10.62
N SER A 62 -0.11 6.19 10.15
CA SER A 62 -0.43 7.60 9.98
C SER A 62 -1.58 7.83 9.00
N PHE A 63 -1.60 7.15 7.84
CA PHE A 63 -2.59 7.40 6.78
C PHE A 63 -3.47 6.20 6.42
N ASN A 64 -3.30 5.06 7.11
CA ASN A 64 -3.97 3.82 6.74
C ASN A 64 -4.31 2.99 7.97
N VAL A 65 -5.39 2.23 7.88
CA VAL A 65 -5.68 1.12 8.80
C VAL A 65 -5.36 -0.20 8.11
N VAL A 66 -4.77 -1.12 8.85
CA VAL A 66 -4.30 -2.41 8.38
C VAL A 66 -4.98 -3.51 9.17
N LEU A 67 -5.72 -4.36 8.45
CA LEU A 67 -6.50 -5.46 8.97
C LEU A 67 -5.76 -6.76 8.66
N PRO A 68 -5.25 -7.49 9.67
CA PRO A 68 -4.71 -8.81 9.47
C PRO A 68 -5.84 -9.78 9.08
N VAL A 69 -5.61 -10.57 8.03
CA VAL A 69 -6.53 -11.60 7.56
C VAL A 69 -5.79 -12.93 7.52
N LEU A 70 -6.35 -13.92 8.20
CA LEU A 70 -5.87 -15.30 8.15
C LEU A 70 -6.44 -15.97 6.92
N ILE A 71 -5.59 -16.66 6.17
CA ILE A 71 -5.98 -17.49 5.03
C ILE A 71 -5.47 -18.90 5.26
N ARG A 72 -6.16 -19.89 4.68
CA ARG A 72 -5.69 -21.27 4.71
C ARG A 72 -4.47 -21.39 3.80
N ALA A 73 -3.33 -21.85 4.33
CA ALA A 73 -2.14 -22.02 3.51
C ALA A 73 -2.35 -23.11 2.45
N LYS A 74 -1.77 -22.92 1.27
CA LYS A 74 -1.72 -23.96 0.23
C LYS A 74 -0.63 -24.99 0.60
N GLY A 75 -0.95 -25.93 1.51
CA GLY A 75 -0.06 -27.05 1.88
C GLY A 75 -0.13 -27.48 3.35
N ARG A 76 0.86 -28.26 3.83
CA ARG A 76 0.94 -28.81 5.20
C ARG A 76 1.32 -27.78 6.29
N ARG A 77 1.34 -26.48 6.00
CA ARG A 77 1.81 -25.43 6.92
C ARG A 77 0.70 -24.46 7.30
N GLY A 78 -0.15 -24.86 8.25
CA GLY A 78 -1.00 -23.94 9.04
C GLY A 78 -1.79 -22.88 8.26
N ASN A 79 -2.04 -21.74 8.92
CA ASN A 79 -2.67 -20.56 8.32
C ASN A 79 -1.59 -19.53 7.94
N GLU A 80 -1.73 -18.91 6.78
CA GLU A 80 -0.92 -17.77 6.33
C GLU A 80 -1.61 -16.45 6.67
N ARG A 81 -0.86 -15.35 6.70
CA ARG A 81 -1.39 -14.01 6.98
C ARG A 81 -1.22 -13.11 5.77
N VAL A 82 -2.31 -12.43 5.43
CA VAL A 82 -2.32 -11.29 4.51
C VAL A 82 -2.87 -10.08 5.24
N TYR A 83 -2.63 -8.90 4.68
CA TYR A 83 -3.00 -7.63 5.28
C TYR A 83 -3.84 -6.84 4.30
N VAL A 84 -5.06 -6.50 4.70
CA VAL A 84 -5.90 -5.57 3.94
C VAL A 84 -5.65 -4.18 4.49
N ARG A 85 -5.30 -3.26 3.60
CA ARG A 85 -4.98 -1.88 3.94
C ARG A 85 -6.01 -0.95 3.33
N PHE A 86 -6.61 -0.12 4.18
CA PHE A 86 -7.53 0.94 3.77
C PHE A 86 -6.89 2.30 4.07
N PRO A 87 -6.89 3.25 3.12
CA PRO A 87 -6.50 4.62 3.41
C PRO A 87 -7.50 5.26 4.38
N LEU A 88 -7.05 6.25 5.15
CA LEU A 88 -7.85 7.01 6.10
C LEU A 88 -8.27 8.33 5.45
N PRO A 89 -9.52 8.48 4.96
CA PRO A 89 -9.93 9.67 4.21
C PRO A 89 -9.76 10.99 4.99
N HIS A 90 -10.00 10.92 6.31
CA HIS A 90 -9.90 12.06 7.21
C HIS A 90 -8.47 12.53 7.53
N LYS A 91 -7.45 11.85 7.02
CA LYS A 91 -6.03 12.23 7.20
C LYS A 91 -5.34 12.61 5.91
N VAL A 92 -6.09 12.66 4.81
CA VAL A 92 -5.58 13.03 3.48
C VAL A 92 -6.40 14.17 2.88
N GLY A 93 -7.25 14.82 3.66
CA GLY A 93 -8.03 15.96 3.22
C GLY A 93 -9.20 15.60 2.32
N GLU A 94 -9.66 14.34 2.26
CA GLU A 94 -10.69 13.92 1.28
C GLU A 94 -12.00 14.73 1.36
N GLY A 95 -12.34 15.21 2.56
CA GLY A 95 -13.53 16.04 2.76
C GLY A 95 -13.41 17.45 2.17
N GLU A 96 -12.20 18.01 2.13
CA GLU A 96 -11.92 19.36 1.62
C GLU A 96 -11.46 19.32 0.16
N HIS A 97 -10.70 18.28 -0.19
CA HIS A 97 -10.10 18.02 -1.49
C HIS A 97 -10.47 16.60 -1.96
N PRO A 98 -11.67 16.41 -2.55
CA PRO A 98 -12.10 15.10 -3.07
C PRO A 98 -11.12 14.55 -4.11
N GLY A 99 -10.77 13.27 -3.99
CA GLY A 99 -9.81 12.60 -4.87
C GLY A 99 -8.40 12.47 -4.29
N ASN A 100 -8.09 13.06 -3.14
CA ASN A 100 -6.79 12.90 -2.48
C ASN A 100 -6.53 11.46 -2.02
N VAL A 101 -7.57 10.75 -1.53
CA VAL A 101 -7.49 9.31 -1.24
C VAL A 101 -7.13 8.53 -2.49
N GLU A 102 -7.76 8.85 -3.61
CA GLU A 102 -7.52 8.16 -4.87
C GLU A 102 -6.12 8.44 -5.42
N GLU A 103 -5.68 9.70 -5.43
CA GLU A 103 -4.33 10.10 -5.83
C GLU A 103 -3.28 9.35 -4.99
N LYS A 104 -3.47 9.34 -3.66
CA LYS A 104 -2.62 8.60 -2.73
C LYS A 104 -2.57 7.11 -3.07
N LEU A 105 -3.74 6.50 -3.22
CA LEU A 105 -3.87 5.05 -3.41
C LEU A 105 -3.26 4.62 -4.74
N ARG A 106 -3.58 5.33 -5.84
CA ARG A 106 -2.98 5.09 -7.16
C ARG A 106 -1.47 5.25 -7.13
N THR A 107 -0.97 6.22 -6.37
CA THR A 107 0.48 6.44 -6.21
C THR A 107 1.17 5.30 -5.49
N GLU A 108 0.58 4.85 -4.40
CA GLU A 108 1.12 3.74 -3.62
C GLU A 108 1.11 2.43 -4.43
N ILE A 109 -0.01 2.12 -5.10
CA ILE A 109 -0.14 0.96 -5.99
C ILE A 109 0.92 0.99 -7.10
N ALA A 110 1.04 2.12 -7.79
CA ALA A 110 2.00 2.29 -8.88
C ALA A 110 3.43 2.08 -8.41
N THR A 111 3.76 2.56 -7.20
CA THR A 111 5.07 2.36 -6.58
C THR A 111 5.36 0.88 -6.32
N TYR A 112 4.40 0.12 -5.78
CA TYR A 112 4.56 -1.33 -5.61
C TYR A 112 4.77 -2.04 -6.95
N ILE A 113 3.96 -1.71 -7.96
CA ILE A 113 4.08 -2.32 -9.30
C ILE A 113 5.44 -2.01 -9.91
N TRP A 114 5.87 -0.75 -9.86
CA TRP A 114 7.15 -0.31 -10.41
C TRP A 114 8.33 -0.99 -9.73
N LEU A 115 8.34 -1.09 -8.39
CA LEU A 115 9.39 -1.78 -7.64
C LEU A 115 9.42 -3.28 -7.94
N GLN A 116 8.27 -3.94 -8.03
CA GLN A 116 8.19 -5.36 -8.40
C GLN A 116 8.76 -5.64 -9.79
N GLN A 117 8.66 -4.68 -10.71
CA GLN A 117 9.11 -4.82 -12.10
C GLN A 117 10.59 -4.43 -12.28
N ASN A 118 11.04 -3.34 -11.65
CA ASN A 118 12.36 -2.75 -11.90
C ASN A 118 13.39 -3.10 -10.83
N CYS A 119 12.96 -3.44 -9.61
CA CYS A 119 13.84 -3.69 -8.46
C CYS A 119 13.49 -5.04 -7.77
N PRO A 120 13.57 -6.19 -8.49
CA PRO A 120 13.13 -7.49 -7.96
C PRO A 120 14.00 -8.02 -6.81
N ASP A 121 15.20 -7.48 -6.63
CA ASP A 121 16.11 -7.80 -5.52
C ASP A 121 15.75 -7.08 -4.22
N VAL A 122 14.93 -6.02 -4.28
CA VAL A 122 14.47 -5.29 -3.10
C VAL A 122 13.30 -6.04 -2.44
N PRO A 123 13.44 -6.48 -1.18
CA PRO A 123 12.42 -7.27 -0.52
C PRO A 123 11.24 -6.39 -0.09
N ILE A 124 10.19 -6.34 -0.91
CA ILE A 124 8.92 -5.68 -0.60
C ILE A 124 7.78 -6.70 -0.40
N PRO A 125 6.74 -6.37 0.39
CA PRO A 125 5.53 -7.17 0.45
C PRO A 125 4.90 -7.39 -0.92
N ILE A 126 4.35 -8.59 -1.13
CA ILE A 126 3.65 -8.92 -2.38
C ILE A 126 2.31 -8.22 -2.39
N LEU A 127 2.06 -7.39 -3.40
CA LEU A 127 0.73 -6.87 -3.70
C LEU A 127 -0.12 -7.97 -4.35
N HIS A 128 -1.12 -8.49 -3.64
CA HIS A 128 -1.99 -9.56 -4.12
C HIS A 128 -3.18 -9.05 -4.93
N GLY A 129 -3.55 -7.80 -4.73
CA GLY A 129 -4.67 -7.16 -5.40
C GLY A 129 -5.01 -5.85 -4.75
N PHE A 130 -5.83 -5.06 -5.42
CA PHE A 130 -6.28 -3.76 -4.93
C PHE A 130 -7.62 -3.39 -5.56
N GLY A 131 -8.34 -2.48 -4.89
CA GLY A 131 -9.56 -1.87 -5.39
C GLY A 131 -9.45 -0.35 -5.36
N LEU A 132 -9.91 0.30 -6.41
CA LEU A 132 -9.91 1.75 -6.52
C LEU A 132 -11.30 2.33 -6.17
N PRO A 133 -11.38 3.60 -5.75
CA PRO A 133 -12.65 4.29 -5.46
C PRO A 133 -13.64 4.30 -6.63
N ASP A 134 -13.14 4.23 -7.88
CA ASP A 134 -13.93 4.11 -9.10
C ASP A 134 -14.72 2.79 -9.24
N GLY A 135 -14.62 1.90 -8.25
CA GLY A 135 -15.30 0.62 -8.21
C GLY A 135 -14.50 -0.51 -8.86
N THR A 136 -13.34 -0.24 -9.47
CA THR A 136 -12.55 -1.27 -10.15
C THR A 136 -11.73 -2.10 -9.17
N CYS A 137 -11.68 -3.42 -9.38
CA CYS A 137 -10.80 -4.33 -8.67
C CYS A 137 -9.76 -4.90 -9.63
N ASN A 138 -8.51 -5.00 -9.19
CA ASN A 138 -7.40 -5.51 -10.01
C ASN A 138 -6.64 -6.60 -9.28
N THR A 139 -6.28 -7.66 -10.01
CA THR A 139 -5.44 -8.77 -9.52
C THR A 139 -4.28 -9.06 -10.46
N PRO A 140 -3.17 -9.64 -9.96
CA PRO A 140 -2.10 -10.16 -10.79
C PRO A 140 -2.66 -11.14 -11.84
N PHE A 141 -2.20 -11.00 -13.08
CA PHE A 141 -2.51 -11.95 -14.13
C PHE A 141 -1.90 -13.32 -13.80
N LEU A 142 -2.68 -14.40 -13.93
CA LEU A 142 -2.21 -15.73 -13.50
C LEU A 142 -1.04 -16.26 -14.35
N SER A 143 -0.92 -15.81 -15.61
CA SER A 143 0.13 -16.26 -16.52
C SER A 143 1.18 -15.18 -16.78
N ARG A 144 2.23 -15.17 -15.96
CA ARG A 144 3.40 -14.29 -16.13
C ARG A 144 4.02 -14.40 -17.53
N ILE A 145 4.03 -15.59 -18.12
CA ILE A 145 4.58 -15.87 -19.45
C ILE A 145 3.76 -15.17 -20.54
N LEU A 146 2.43 -15.34 -20.51
CA LEU A 146 1.55 -14.67 -21.46
C LEU A 146 1.60 -13.14 -21.31
N TRP A 147 1.74 -12.64 -20.07
CA TRP A 147 1.97 -11.22 -19.84
C TRP A 147 3.30 -10.75 -20.44
N GLN A 148 4.41 -11.47 -20.21
CA GLN A 148 5.72 -11.13 -20.79
C GLN A 148 5.69 -11.11 -22.32
N LEU A 149 5.06 -12.10 -22.95
CA LEU A 149 4.89 -12.14 -24.41
C LEU A 149 4.07 -10.95 -24.91
N ARG A 150 2.96 -10.64 -24.25
CA ARG A 150 2.14 -9.46 -24.57
C ARG A 150 2.95 -8.17 -24.44
N CYS A 151 3.74 -8.03 -23.40
CA CYS A 151 4.58 -6.85 -23.18
C CYS A 151 5.65 -6.70 -24.25
N GLN A 152 6.30 -7.80 -24.64
CA GLN A 152 7.30 -7.79 -25.72
C GLN A 152 6.68 -7.39 -27.06
N LEU A 153 5.51 -7.92 -27.39
CA LEU A 153 4.78 -7.54 -28.60
C LEU A 153 4.38 -6.07 -28.57
N LEU A 154 3.80 -5.58 -27.46
CA LEU A 154 3.38 -4.18 -27.35
C LEU A 154 4.57 -3.21 -27.40
N ALA A 155 5.68 -3.56 -26.75
CA ALA A 155 6.91 -2.78 -26.80
C ALA A 155 7.49 -2.74 -28.23
N PHE A 156 7.42 -3.86 -28.96
CA PHE A 156 7.82 -3.91 -30.37
C PHE A 156 6.98 -2.98 -31.25
N PHE A 157 5.68 -2.84 -30.97
CA PHE A 157 4.79 -1.89 -31.65
C PHE A 157 4.80 -0.47 -31.06
N GLY A 158 5.72 -0.14 -30.14
CA GLY A 158 5.83 1.20 -29.54
C GLY A 158 4.64 1.60 -28.65
N SER A 159 3.81 0.65 -28.24
CA SER A 159 2.65 0.88 -27.38
C SER A 159 3.03 0.87 -25.89
N PRO A 160 2.31 1.61 -25.04
CA PRO A 160 2.54 1.57 -23.59
C PRO A 160 2.32 0.17 -23.05
N VAL A 161 3.24 -0.28 -22.18
CA VAL A 161 3.22 -1.63 -21.63
C VAL A 161 2.32 -1.66 -20.40
N PRO A 162 1.21 -2.41 -20.43
CA PRO A 162 0.32 -2.52 -19.28
C PRO A 162 0.99 -3.30 -18.15
N SER A 163 0.62 -2.94 -16.92
CA SER A 163 1.06 -3.66 -15.74
C SER A 163 0.61 -5.12 -15.75
N HIS A 164 1.21 -5.92 -14.87
CA HIS A 164 0.80 -7.31 -14.66
C HIS A 164 -0.58 -7.43 -13.96
N TYR A 165 -1.19 -6.32 -13.54
CA TYR A 165 -2.48 -6.33 -12.86
C TYR A 165 -3.60 -6.07 -13.87
N VAL A 166 -4.62 -6.91 -13.82
CA VAL A 166 -5.75 -6.87 -14.75
C VAL A 166 -7.03 -6.62 -13.98
N ARG A 167 -7.90 -5.79 -14.56
CA ARG A 167 -9.23 -5.50 -14.03
C ARG A 167 -10.06 -6.79 -13.98
N ARG A 168 -10.67 -7.04 -12.84
CA ARG A 168 -11.68 -8.10 -12.65
C ARG A 168 -13.08 -7.54 -12.83
N GLY A 169 -14.03 -8.41 -13.13
CA GLY A 169 -15.47 -8.09 -13.10
C GLY A 169 -16.05 -7.89 -11.69
N LEU A 170 -15.21 -7.93 -10.65
CA LEU A 170 -15.61 -7.65 -9.28
C LEU A 170 -15.67 -6.13 -9.07
N ARG A 171 -16.73 -5.66 -8.40
CA ARG A 171 -16.88 -4.25 -8.02
C ARG A 171 -16.36 -4.04 -6.61
N ASN A 172 -15.58 -2.98 -6.39
CA ASN A 172 -15.15 -2.57 -5.07
C ASN A 172 -16.35 -1.98 -4.29
N PRO A 173 -16.69 -2.53 -3.10
CA PRO A 173 -17.79 -2.01 -2.26
C PRO A 173 -17.35 -0.88 -1.31
N PHE A 174 -16.06 -0.50 -1.30
CA PHE A 174 -15.49 0.49 -0.39
C PHE A 174 -15.15 1.80 -1.10
N ASP A 175 -15.74 2.90 -0.66
CA ASP A 175 -15.51 4.24 -1.24
C ASP A 175 -14.04 4.71 -1.16
N SER A 176 -13.30 4.27 -0.16
CA SER A 176 -11.90 4.65 0.07
C SER A 176 -10.88 3.83 -0.74
N GLY A 177 -11.30 2.78 -1.43
CA GLY A 177 -10.40 1.81 -2.05
C GLY A 177 -9.58 1.00 -1.01
N TYR A 178 -8.79 0.05 -1.49
CA TYR A 178 -7.99 -0.83 -0.62
C TYR A 178 -6.82 -1.48 -1.36
N MET A 179 -5.88 -2.04 -0.57
CA MET A 179 -4.80 -2.90 -1.06
C MET A 179 -4.72 -4.18 -0.24
N ILE A 180 -4.41 -5.30 -0.87
CA ILE A 180 -4.15 -6.60 -0.21
C ILE A 180 -2.66 -6.89 -0.34
N LEU A 181 -1.96 -6.94 0.79
CA LEU A 181 -0.52 -7.14 0.86
C LEU A 181 -0.19 -8.46 1.57
N GLY A 182 0.84 -9.15 1.11
CA GLY A 182 1.41 -10.30 1.83
C GLY A 182 2.17 -9.88 3.08
N GLU A 183 2.46 -10.84 3.96
CA GLU A 183 3.28 -10.57 5.15
C GLU A 183 4.73 -10.22 4.77
N ALA A 184 5.22 -9.10 5.31
CA ALA A 184 6.61 -8.70 5.16
C ALA A 184 7.53 -9.68 5.92
N LYS A 185 8.60 -10.14 5.27
CA LYS A 185 9.55 -11.05 5.91
C LYS A 185 10.45 -10.29 6.88
N GLY A 186 10.59 -10.82 8.09
CA GLY A 186 11.55 -10.32 9.09
C GLY A 186 10.88 -9.64 10.28
N ARG A 187 11.66 -8.85 11.02
CA ARG A 187 11.21 -8.08 12.20
C ARG A 187 11.56 -6.61 11.98
N ALA A 188 10.73 -5.72 12.51
CA ALA A 188 10.99 -4.29 12.45
C ALA A 188 12.34 -3.97 13.12
N LEU A 189 13.16 -3.16 12.46
CA LEU A 189 14.48 -2.79 12.96
C LEU A 189 14.41 -2.18 14.35
N ALA A 190 13.42 -1.33 14.62
CA ALA A 190 13.20 -0.71 15.93
C ALA A 190 13.09 -1.74 17.09
N ILE A 191 12.54 -2.92 16.82
CA ILE A 191 12.38 -3.99 17.83
C ILE A 191 13.71 -4.72 18.05
N SER A 192 14.48 -4.96 16.98
CA SER A 192 15.73 -5.72 17.06
C SER A 192 16.97 -4.86 17.32
N TRP A 193 16.87 -3.53 17.16
CA TRP A 193 18.03 -2.64 17.12
C TRP A 193 18.81 -2.64 18.42
N GLU A 194 18.15 -2.48 19.56
CA GLU A 194 18.83 -2.35 20.86
C GLU A 194 19.70 -3.58 21.16
N LYS A 195 19.21 -4.76 20.82
CA LYS A 195 19.94 -6.03 20.98
C LYS A 195 21.21 -6.10 20.13
N HIS A 196 21.24 -5.45 18.97
CA HIS A 196 22.27 -5.64 17.95
C HIS A 196 23.10 -4.38 17.66
N ARG A 197 22.80 -3.23 18.26
CA ARG A 197 23.48 -1.95 17.97
C ARG A 197 24.99 -1.94 18.28
N HIS A 198 25.44 -2.82 19.16
CA HIS A 198 26.85 -2.99 19.50
C HIS A 198 27.54 -4.13 18.74
N ASP A 199 26.78 -4.94 17.97
CA ASP A 199 27.34 -5.98 17.11
C ASP A 199 27.85 -5.36 15.79
N LYS A 200 29.18 -5.28 15.67
CA LYS A 200 29.85 -4.72 14.49
C LYS A 200 29.50 -5.47 13.21
N ALA A 201 29.45 -6.81 13.25
CA ALA A 201 29.18 -7.63 12.08
C ALA A 201 27.72 -7.48 11.63
N TYR A 202 26.79 -7.39 12.58
CA TYR A 202 25.38 -7.09 12.29
C TYR A 202 25.22 -5.74 11.60
N ARG A 203 25.82 -4.68 12.17
CA ARG A 203 25.77 -3.32 11.60
C ARG A 203 26.37 -3.26 10.21
N GLN A 204 27.51 -3.91 9.99
CA GLN A 204 28.13 -3.94 8.67
C GLN A 204 27.23 -4.60 7.61
N ARG A 205 26.55 -5.71 7.96
CA ARG A 205 25.57 -6.33 7.06
C ARG A 205 24.39 -5.40 6.79
N LEU A 206 23.80 -4.83 7.84
CA LEU A 206 22.66 -3.91 7.74
C LEU A 206 22.97 -2.73 6.81
N PHE A 207 24.09 -2.01 7.03
CA PHE A 207 24.44 -0.85 6.20
C PHE A 207 24.77 -1.24 4.76
N ARG A 208 25.45 -2.37 4.55
CA ARG A 208 25.71 -2.89 3.20
C ARG A 208 24.41 -3.21 2.47
N ASP A 209 23.45 -3.83 3.16
CA ASP A 209 22.19 -4.23 2.54
C ASP A 209 21.28 -3.01 2.27
N ILE A 210 21.27 -2.00 3.15
CA ILE A 210 20.61 -0.71 2.89
C ILE A 210 21.23 -0.01 1.67
N ALA A 211 22.56 0.02 1.58
CA ALA A 211 23.25 0.61 0.43
C ALA A 211 22.88 -0.13 -0.87
N ARG A 212 22.81 -1.47 -0.85
CA ARG A 212 22.37 -2.26 -2.01
C ARG A 212 20.93 -1.94 -2.41
N ILE A 213 20.01 -1.85 -1.45
CA ILE A 213 18.61 -1.48 -1.73
C ILE A 213 18.54 -0.08 -2.36
N SER A 214 19.27 0.88 -1.80
CA SER A 214 19.33 2.24 -2.35
C SER A 214 19.86 2.25 -3.78
N LEU A 215 20.95 1.52 -4.06
CA LEU A 215 21.51 1.40 -5.41
C LEU A 215 20.52 0.74 -6.39
N SER A 216 19.83 -0.32 -5.97
CA SER A 216 18.82 -0.98 -6.81
C SER A 216 17.65 -0.06 -7.12
N MET A 217 17.10 0.63 -6.12
CA MET A 217 15.99 1.57 -6.30
C MET A 217 16.34 2.76 -7.20
N ASN A 218 17.61 3.18 -7.20
CA ASN A 218 18.10 4.30 -8.02
C ASN A 218 18.75 3.86 -9.34
N SER A 219 18.77 2.56 -9.65
CA SER A 219 19.41 2.05 -10.87
C SER A 219 18.63 2.39 -12.14
N ALA A 220 17.31 2.54 -12.05
CA ALA A 220 16.44 2.91 -13.16
C ALA A 220 16.17 4.43 -13.12
N PRO A 221 16.60 5.20 -14.14
CA PRO A 221 16.37 6.63 -14.16
C PRO A 221 14.88 6.94 -14.37
N MET A 222 14.36 7.88 -13.57
CA MET A 222 13.04 8.45 -13.78
C MET A 222 13.10 9.48 -14.92
N GLN A 223 12.14 9.46 -15.84
CA GLN A 223 12.14 10.34 -17.01
C GLN A 223 11.88 11.82 -16.68
N ARG A 224 11.18 12.08 -15.57
CA ARG A 224 10.86 13.43 -15.09
C ARG A 224 10.72 13.44 -13.56
N ILE A 225 10.43 14.61 -12.99
CA ILE A 225 10.02 14.74 -11.59
C ILE A 225 8.49 14.59 -11.54
N GLY A 226 7.98 13.74 -10.65
CA GLY A 226 6.55 13.48 -10.48
C GLY A 226 6.30 12.32 -9.51
N SER A 227 5.03 11.97 -9.31
CA SER A 227 4.63 10.75 -8.58
C SER A 227 4.31 9.63 -9.58
N LEU A 228 4.63 8.38 -9.22
CA LEU A 228 4.14 7.24 -9.98
C LEU A 228 2.62 7.19 -9.81
N SER A 229 1.87 6.89 -10.86
CA SER A 229 0.43 6.75 -10.80
C SER A 229 -0.03 5.59 -11.67
N PHE A 230 -1.03 4.87 -11.18
CA PHE A 230 -1.67 3.77 -11.88
C PHE A 230 -2.91 4.29 -12.57
N ASP A 231 -2.92 4.26 -13.90
CA ASP A 231 -4.04 4.79 -14.68
C ASP A 231 -5.18 3.78 -14.85
N SER A 232 -6.30 4.24 -15.38
CA SER A 232 -7.48 3.42 -15.64
C SER A 232 -7.28 2.38 -16.75
N THR A 233 -6.25 2.54 -17.59
CA THR A 233 -5.85 1.60 -18.66
C THR A 233 -4.94 0.48 -18.15
N GLY A 234 -4.49 0.58 -16.89
CA GLY A 234 -3.65 -0.41 -16.24
C GLY A 234 -2.15 -0.18 -16.43
N VAL A 235 -1.74 1.01 -16.88
CA VAL A 235 -0.34 1.38 -17.10
C VAL A 235 0.17 2.20 -15.90
N VAL A 236 1.44 1.99 -15.57
CA VAL A 236 2.14 2.82 -14.58
C VAL A 236 2.86 3.93 -15.31
N ASN A 237 2.48 5.17 -15.00
CA ASN A 237 3.07 6.37 -15.58
C ASN A 237 3.61 7.26 -14.46
N LEU A 238 4.57 8.11 -14.77
CA LEU A 238 5.01 9.15 -13.85
C LEU A 238 4.20 10.42 -14.13
N SER A 239 3.24 10.79 -13.28
CA SER A 239 2.35 11.93 -13.44
C SER A 239 2.29 12.78 -12.17
N ASN A 240 1.46 13.83 -12.16
CA ASN A 240 1.18 14.68 -10.99
C ASN A 240 2.40 15.32 -10.32
N ARG A 241 2.13 16.11 -9.27
CA ARG A 241 3.18 16.62 -8.37
C ARG A 241 3.83 15.45 -7.61
N PRO A 242 5.11 15.56 -7.20
CA PRO A 242 5.70 14.63 -6.26
C PRO A 242 4.83 14.56 -5.00
N LEU A 243 4.28 13.37 -4.73
CA LEU A 243 3.41 13.17 -3.58
C LEU A 243 4.27 12.71 -2.40
N ASN A 244 4.52 13.63 -1.47
CA ASN A 244 5.22 13.34 -0.22
C ASN A 244 4.23 13.37 0.96
N MET A 245 4.69 12.85 2.10
CA MET A 245 3.88 12.82 3.32
C MET A 245 3.44 14.23 3.77
N TYR A 246 4.35 15.20 3.72
CA TYR A 246 4.13 16.57 4.18
C TYR A 246 3.05 17.30 3.39
N LEU A 247 2.99 17.11 2.08
CA LEU A 247 1.95 17.67 1.22
C LEU A 247 0.57 17.13 1.61
N GLN A 248 0.48 15.84 1.94
CA GLN A 248 -0.79 15.25 2.40
C GLN A 248 -1.23 15.75 3.77
N LEU A 249 -0.27 16.09 4.64
CA LEU A 249 -0.55 16.74 5.92
C LEU A 249 -1.07 18.16 5.69
N LEU A 250 -0.36 18.96 4.89
CA LEU A 250 -0.75 20.34 4.57
C LEU A 250 -2.13 20.41 3.90
N GLU A 251 -2.40 19.59 2.88
CA GLU A 251 -3.70 19.55 2.18
C GLU A 251 -4.86 19.08 3.06
N ASN A 252 -4.56 18.43 4.18
CA ASN A 252 -5.54 18.01 5.16
C ASN A 252 -5.75 19.05 6.27
N GLU A 253 -4.80 19.99 6.43
CA GLU A 253 -4.85 21.06 7.43
C GLU A 253 -5.43 22.38 6.90
N GLY A 254 -5.50 22.53 5.56
CA GLY A 254 -6.08 23.68 4.86
C GLY A 254 -5.04 24.68 4.41
#